data_AF-A0A8I5T818-F1
#
_entry.id   AF-A0A8I5T818-F1
#
_cell.length_a   1.000
_cell.length_b   1.000
_cell.length_c   1.000
_cell.angle_alpha   90.00
_cell.angle_beta   90.00
_cell.angle_gamma   90.00
#
_symmetry.space_group_name_H-M   'P 1'
#
loop_
_entity.id
_entity.type
_entity.pdbx_description
1 polymer ?
#
loop_
_entity_poly.entity_id
_entity_poly.type
_entity_poly.pdbx_seq_one_letter_code
_entity_poly.pdbx_strand_id
1 'polypeptide(L)'
;MALLCYNWSCGQCFDPETNSDDACTYHPGVRVFHDAFKGWSCCKRRTTDFSDFLSIVGCTKGRHNSEKPPEPVKPEVKTTEKELSELKPKFQEHIQTCKTVEAIKRPIYLFVPLIFLLCYTKLIIHFSLLVGTIVVSYT
;
A
#
# COMPACT_ATOMS: atom_id res chain seq x y z
N MET A 1 -19.40 8.36 -8.43
CA MET A 1 -18.46 9.32 -9.08
C MET A 1 -17.30 9.40 -8.12
N ALA A 2 -16.13 8.89 -8.52
CA ALA A 2 -15.04 8.69 -7.58
C ALA A 2 -14.37 10.03 -7.21
N LEU A 3 -14.31 10.33 -5.91
CA LEU A 3 -13.65 11.50 -5.33
C LEU A 3 -12.32 11.07 -4.71
N LEU A 4 -11.34 11.98 -4.68
CA LEU A 4 -10.05 11.74 -4.04
C LEU A 4 -10.12 12.04 -2.55
N CYS A 5 -9.62 11.13 -1.71
CA CYS A 5 -9.48 11.34 -0.28
C CYS A 5 -8.24 12.18 0.04
N TYR A 6 -8.43 13.31 0.73
CA TYR A 6 -7.35 14.20 1.19
C TYR A 6 -6.89 13.93 2.62
N ASN A 7 -7.45 12.93 3.32
CA ASN A 7 -6.95 12.55 4.63
C ASN A 7 -5.50 12.02 4.53
N TRP A 8 -4.65 12.45 5.45
CA TRP A 8 -3.25 12.04 5.50
C TRP A 8 -3.10 10.52 5.56
N SER A 9 -2.17 9.97 4.76
CA SER A 9 -1.90 8.53 4.56
C SER A 9 -2.94 7.73 3.76
N CYS A 10 -4.13 8.29 3.47
CA CYS A 10 -5.14 7.61 2.65
C CYS A 10 -4.87 7.78 1.14
N GLY A 11 -5.21 8.95 0.58
CA GLY A 11 -4.97 9.27 -0.84
C GLY A 11 -5.67 8.34 -1.85
N GLN A 12 -6.70 7.60 -1.41
CA GLN A 12 -7.49 6.68 -2.23
C GLN A 12 -8.66 7.40 -2.90
N CYS A 13 -9.13 6.84 -4.01
CA CYS A 13 -10.41 7.24 -4.60
C CYS A 13 -11.56 6.50 -3.92
N PHE A 14 -12.64 7.21 -3.63
CA PHE A 14 -13.81 6.67 -2.95
C PHE A 14 -15.09 7.23 -3.56
N ASP A 15 -16.18 6.48 -3.46
CA ASP A 15 -17.51 6.98 -3.81
C ASP A 15 -18.16 7.59 -2.56
N PRO A 16 -18.71 8.82 -2.63
CA PRO A 16 -19.31 9.47 -1.47
C PRO A 16 -20.56 8.73 -0.96
N GLU A 17 -21.25 8.00 -1.83
CA GLU A 17 -22.47 7.24 -1.49
C GLU A 17 -22.19 5.97 -0.67
N THR A 18 -20.98 5.41 -0.77
CA THR A 18 -20.57 4.19 -0.06
C THR A 18 -19.61 4.45 1.10
N ASN A 19 -19.40 5.73 1.45
CA ASN A 19 -18.44 6.16 2.46
C ASN A 19 -18.95 5.97 3.91
N SER A 20 -18.61 4.84 4.51
CA SER A 20 -18.88 4.49 5.91
C SER A 20 -17.85 5.09 6.89
N ASP A 21 -18.17 5.07 8.19
CA ASP A 21 -17.30 5.59 9.27
C ASP A 21 -16.01 4.79 9.49
N ASP A 22 -15.83 3.67 8.80
CA ASP A 22 -14.66 2.80 8.89
C ASP A 22 -13.94 2.60 7.55
N ALA A 23 -14.39 3.28 6.48
CA ALA A 23 -13.88 3.14 5.12
C ALA A 23 -12.45 3.72 4.94
N CYS A 24 -12.12 4.80 5.65
CA CYS A 24 -10.84 5.48 5.54
C CYS A 24 -9.96 5.21 6.75
N THR A 25 -8.69 4.86 6.53
CA THR A 25 -7.66 4.80 7.58
C THR A 25 -6.67 5.94 7.39
N TYR A 26 -6.54 6.82 8.37
CA TYR A 26 -5.75 8.05 8.25
C TYR A 26 -5.10 8.50 9.57
N HIS A 27 -4.25 9.51 9.49
CA HIS A 27 -3.69 10.20 10.66
C HIS A 27 -4.43 11.54 10.90
N PRO A 28 -5.13 11.72 12.03
CA PRO A 28 -5.74 13.00 12.38
C PRO A 28 -4.73 14.01 12.96
N GLY A 29 -3.53 13.56 13.31
CA GLY A 29 -2.49 14.39 13.90
C GLY A 29 -1.65 15.15 12.86
N VAL A 30 -0.72 15.94 13.38
CA VAL A 30 0.27 16.68 12.58
C VAL A 30 1.56 15.87 12.44
N ARG A 31 2.36 16.17 11.43
CA ARG A 31 3.70 15.60 11.26
C ARG A 31 4.63 16.18 12.32
N VAL A 32 5.38 15.32 12.99
CA VAL A 32 6.31 15.68 14.08
C VAL A 32 7.71 15.17 13.74
N PHE A 33 8.70 16.05 13.90
CA PHE A 33 10.10 15.78 13.59
C PHE A 33 10.96 16.11 14.82
N HIS A 34 11.43 15.11 15.56
CA HIS A 34 12.30 15.27 16.74
C HIS A 34 13.33 14.15 16.82
N ASP A 35 14.56 14.46 17.24
CA ASP A 35 15.63 13.49 17.53
C ASP A 35 15.91 12.51 16.37
N ALA A 36 15.95 13.03 15.14
CA ALA A 36 16.07 12.28 13.89
C ALA A 36 14.90 11.32 13.57
N PHE A 37 13.88 11.24 14.43
CA PHE A 37 12.66 10.52 14.21
C PHE A 37 11.56 11.39 13.57
N LYS A 38 10.85 10.80 12.63
CA LYS A 38 9.74 11.35 11.88
C LYS A 38 8.49 10.55 12.22
N GLY A 39 7.39 11.22 12.55
CA GLY A 39 6.17 10.55 12.95
C GLY A 39 4.95 11.46 12.96
N TRP A 40 3.86 10.98 13.54
CA TRP A 40 2.59 11.70 13.64
C TRP A 40 2.22 11.91 15.10
N SER A 41 1.70 13.09 15.46
CA SER A 41 1.32 13.39 16.85
C SER A 41 0.20 12.49 17.39
N CYS A 42 -0.59 11.87 16.51
CA CYS A 42 -1.71 11.02 16.86
C CYS A 42 -1.32 9.57 17.23
N CYS A 43 -0.07 9.14 17.00
CA CYS A 43 0.34 7.77 17.30
C CYS A 43 1.81 7.67 17.72
N LYS A 44 2.19 6.53 18.33
CA LYS A 44 3.57 6.31 18.81
C LYS A 44 4.54 5.84 17.72
N ARG A 45 4.06 5.54 16.50
CA ARG A 45 4.89 5.02 15.41
C ARG A 45 5.78 6.14 14.85
N ARG A 46 7.08 5.87 14.81
CA ARG A 46 8.12 6.81 14.36
C ARG A 46 9.15 6.07 13.52
N THR A 47 9.72 6.73 12.53
CA THR A 47 10.73 6.19 11.63
C THR A 47 11.89 7.17 11.50
N THR A 48 13.10 6.67 11.26
CA THR A 48 14.25 7.52 10.96
C THR A 48 14.37 7.80 9.46
N ASP A 49 13.79 6.94 8.61
CA ASP A 49 13.75 7.15 7.17
C ASP A 49 12.53 7.96 6.72
N PHE A 50 12.71 8.78 5.67
CA PHE A 50 11.66 9.63 5.11
C PHE A 50 10.68 8.85 4.23
N SER A 51 11.15 7.85 3.49
CA SER A 51 10.30 6.99 2.66
C SER A 51 9.40 6.14 3.56
N ASP A 52 9.96 5.60 4.63
CA ASP A 52 9.20 4.88 5.65
C ASP A 52 8.16 5.78 6.32
N PHE A 53 8.49 7.05 6.58
CA PHE A 53 7.55 8.02 7.15
C PHE A 53 6.33 8.26 6.25
N LEU A 54 6.54 8.38 4.93
CA LEU A 54 5.45 8.56 3.96
C LEU A 54 4.58 7.31 3.78
N SER A 55 5.11 6.13 4.10
CA SER A 55 4.40 4.85 4.02
C SER A 55 3.75 4.42 5.34
N ILE A 56 3.87 5.21 6.41
CA ILE A 56 3.16 4.93 7.67
C ILE A 56 1.65 4.92 7.41
N VAL A 57 1.03 3.77 7.70
CA VAL A 57 -0.42 3.59 7.62
C VAL A 57 -1.10 4.39 8.73
N GLY A 58 -2.22 5.04 8.38
CA GLY A 58 -3.07 5.75 9.31
C GLY A 58 -3.39 4.96 10.58
N CYS A 59 -3.53 5.66 11.69
CA CYS A 59 -3.82 5.05 12.99
C CYS A 59 -5.30 5.08 13.37
N THR A 60 -6.11 5.85 12.65
CA THR A 60 -7.52 6.11 12.98
C THR A 60 -8.39 5.74 11.80
N LYS A 61 -9.53 5.10 12.07
CA LYS A 61 -10.57 4.82 11.08
C LYS A 61 -11.64 5.92 11.11
N GLY A 62 -12.16 6.29 9.95
CA GLY A 62 -13.19 7.30 9.79
C GLY A 62 -13.72 7.33 8.37
N ARG A 63 -14.48 8.38 8.04
CA ARG A 63 -14.94 8.64 6.67
C ARG A 63 -13.84 9.25 5.81
N HIS A 64 -13.88 8.99 4.51
CA HIS A 64 -13.05 9.70 3.55
C HIS A 64 -13.46 11.18 3.47
N ASN A 65 -12.46 12.06 3.30
CA ASN A 65 -12.67 13.50 3.11
C ASN A 65 -12.29 13.91 1.69
N SER A 66 -13.22 14.55 0.97
CA SER A 66 -12.98 15.06 -0.39
C SER A 66 -12.54 16.53 -0.44
N GLU A 67 -12.54 17.22 0.70
CA GLU A 67 -12.12 18.61 0.78
C GLU A 67 -10.60 18.71 0.89
N LYS A 68 -9.99 19.49 0.00
CA LYS A 68 -8.57 19.82 0.09
C LYS A 68 -8.37 20.71 1.34
N PRO A 69 -7.53 20.31 2.31
CA PRO A 69 -7.21 21.16 3.44
C PRO A 69 -6.65 22.50 2.95
N PRO A 70 -7.09 23.64 3.53
CA PRO A 70 -6.53 24.94 3.18
C PRO A 70 -5.03 24.95 3.45
N GLU A 71 -4.25 25.58 2.56
CA GLU A 71 -2.80 25.67 2.74
C GLU A 71 -2.48 26.31 4.10
N PRO A 72 -1.60 25.70 4.91
CA PRO A 72 -1.24 26.28 6.19
C PRO A 72 -0.52 27.61 5.95
N VAL A 73 -1.14 28.71 6.38
CA VAL A 73 -0.53 30.04 6.42
C VAL A 73 0.74 29.92 7.27
N LYS A 74 1.89 30.13 6.63
CA LYS A 74 3.22 30.02 7.23
C LYS A 74 3.27 30.87 8.51
N PRO A 75 3.48 30.29 9.71
CA PRO A 75 3.71 31.11 10.88
C PRO A 75 5.04 31.86 10.71
N GLU A 76 4.98 33.19 10.77
CA GLU A 76 6.13 34.07 10.90
C GLU A 76 6.79 33.83 12.27
N VAL A 77 7.72 32.88 12.33
CA VAL A 77 8.56 32.68 13.52
C VAL A 77 9.68 33.71 13.46
N LYS A 78 9.67 34.67 14.40
CA LYS A 78 10.78 35.58 14.68
C LYS A 78 12.03 34.76 15.03
N THR A 79 12.96 34.70 14.09
CA THR A 79 14.28 34.07 14.22
C THR A 79 15.12 34.82 15.27
N THR A 80 15.75 34.10 16.20
CA THR A 80 17.07 34.53 16.69
C THR A 80 18.08 33.64 16.00
N GLU A 81 18.88 34.26 15.15
CA GLU A 81 19.71 33.64 14.13
C GLU A 81 21.01 33.09 14.74
N LYS A 82 21.32 31.84 14.42
CA LYS A 82 22.70 31.47 14.09
C LYS A 82 22.67 30.41 12.99
N GLU A 83 23.25 30.82 11.87
CA GLU A 83 23.53 30.15 10.59
C GLU A 83 23.53 28.60 10.63
N LEU A 84 22.99 27.92 9.63
CA LEU A 84 23.54 27.94 8.28
C LEU A 84 22.49 27.54 7.24
N SER A 85 22.52 28.33 6.19
CA SER A 85 21.81 28.30 4.92
C SER A 85 21.83 26.95 4.18
N GLU A 86 20.87 26.83 3.24
CA GLU A 86 20.86 25.86 2.12
C GLU A 86 20.68 24.40 2.54
N LEU A 87 19.49 23.83 2.51
CA LEU A 87 18.64 23.69 1.34
C LEU A 87 17.19 23.72 1.81
N LYS A 88 16.37 24.57 1.20
CA LYS A 88 14.93 24.38 1.22
C LYS A 88 14.66 23.09 0.44
N PRO A 89 14.31 21.92 1.06
CA PRO A 89 13.69 20.90 0.24
C PRO A 89 12.39 21.54 -0.22
N LYS A 90 12.27 21.77 -1.53
CA LYS A 90 10.98 21.96 -2.17
C LYS A 90 10.13 20.84 -1.60
N PHE A 91 9.15 21.20 -0.77
CA PHE A 91 8.13 20.29 -0.34
C PHE A 91 7.44 19.91 -1.65
N GLN A 92 7.91 18.80 -2.20
CA GLN A 92 7.48 18.32 -3.49
C GLN A 92 6.04 17.91 -3.24
N GLU A 93 5.15 18.72 -3.80
CA GLU A 93 3.77 18.41 -4.06
C GLU A 93 3.80 17.06 -4.79
N HIS A 94 3.77 15.98 -4.02
CA HIS A 94 3.58 14.66 -4.57
C HIS A 94 2.14 14.69 -5.02
N ILE A 95 1.99 14.87 -6.34
CA ILE A 95 0.75 14.79 -7.08
C ILE A 95 0.14 13.45 -6.68
N GLN A 96 -0.71 13.48 -5.66
CA GLN A 96 -1.54 12.37 -5.24
C GLN A 96 -2.66 12.30 -6.28
N THR A 97 -2.29 11.96 -7.51
CA THR A 97 -3.23 11.39 -8.46
C THR A 97 -3.84 10.18 -7.77
N CYS A 98 -5.13 9.95 -8.04
CA CYS A 98 -5.86 8.77 -7.60
C CYS A 98 -4.90 7.59 -7.61
N LYS A 99 -4.56 7.03 -6.44
CA LYS A 99 -3.95 5.70 -6.43
C LYS A 99 -5.02 4.83 -7.05
N THR A 100 -4.95 4.61 -8.35
CA THR A 100 -5.69 3.55 -8.98
C THR A 100 -5.30 2.34 -8.19
N VAL A 101 -6.28 1.70 -7.58
CA VAL A 101 -6.12 0.33 -7.15
C VAL A 101 -5.95 -0.43 -8.47
N GLU A 102 -4.75 -0.37 -9.05
CA GLU A 102 -4.28 -1.40 -9.96
C GLU A 102 -4.29 -2.64 -9.09
N ALA A 103 -5.45 -3.29 -9.11
CA ALA A 103 -5.64 -4.63 -8.65
C ALA A 103 -4.45 -5.38 -9.22
N ILE A 104 -3.53 -5.77 -8.35
CA ILE A 104 -2.55 -6.78 -8.67
C ILE A 104 -3.38 -8.07 -8.81
N LYS A 105 -4.07 -8.20 -9.94
CA LYS A 105 -4.47 -9.46 -10.52
C LYS A 105 -3.16 -10.08 -10.94
N ARG A 106 -2.43 -10.65 -9.97
CA ARG A 106 -1.33 -11.57 -10.31
C ARG A 106 -2.01 -12.64 -11.16
N PRO A 107 -1.62 -12.81 -12.44
CA PRO A 107 -2.21 -13.85 -13.25
C PRO A 107 -1.95 -15.19 -12.53
N ILE A 108 -3.02 -15.90 -12.19
CA ILE A 108 -3.03 -17.28 -11.65
C ILE A 108 -2.33 -18.28 -12.61
N TYR A 109 -1.82 -17.79 -13.75
CA TYR A 109 -1.17 -18.54 -14.82
C TYR A 109 0.24 -19.06 -14.50
N LEU A 110 0.86 -18.72 -13.36
CA LEU A 110 2.12 -19.35 -12.94
C LEU A 110 1.94 -20.64 -12.12
N PHE A 111 0.73 -20.99 -11.70
CA PHE A 111 0.44 -22.25 -10.99
C PHE A 111 -0.08 -23.38 -11.89
N VAL A 112 -0.39 -23.08 -13.16
CA VAL A 112 -0.91 -24.06 -14.12
C VAL A 112 0.09 -25.16 -14.53
N PRO A 113 1.42 -24.95 -14.65
CA PRO A 113 2.30 -26.01 -15.11
C PRO A 113 2.53 -27.12 -14.07
N LEU A 114 2.40 -26.82 -12.76
CA LEU A 114 2.63 -27.82 -11.71
C LEU A 114 1.49 -28.83 -11.62
N ILE A 115 0.24 -28.38 -11.79
CA ILE A 115 -0.94 -29.27 -11.76
C ILE A 115 -0.98 -30.16 -13.01
N PHE A 116 -0.61 -29.62 -14.18
CA PHE A 116 -0.52 -30.41 -15.41
C PHE A 116 0.57 -31.49 -15.33
N LEU A 117 1.74 -31.19 -14.74
CA LEU A 117 2.83 -32.16 -14.59
C LEU A 117 2.49 -33.29 -13.59
N LEU A 118 1.78 -32.97 -12.51
CA LEU A 118 1.31 -33.98 -11.55
C LEU A 118 0.22 -34.88 -12.13
N CYS A 119 -0.65 -34.37 -13.01
CA CYS A 119 -1.66 -35.18 -13.69
C CYS A 119 -1.02 -36.11 -14.74
N TYR A 120 -0.04 -35.61 -15.50
CA TYR A 120 0.64 -36.39 -16.54
C TYR A 120 1.49 -37.54 -15.96
N THR A 121 2.16 -37.32 -14.83
CA THR A 121 2.91 -38.39 -14.14
C THR A 121 1.99 -39.46 -13.57
N LYS A 122 0.81 -39.10 -13.05
CA LYS A 122 -0.18 -40.06 -12.54
C LYS A 122 -0.79 -40.91 -13.66
N LEU A 123 -0.99 -40.33 -14.85
CA LEU A 123 -1.46 -41.06 -16.04
C LEU A 123 -0.39 -42.00 -16.61
N ILE A 124 0.88 -41.59 -16.64
CA ILE A 124 1.99 -42.44 -17.08
C ILE A 124 2.15 -43.66 -16.17
N ILE A 125 2.12 -43.47 -14.83
CA ILE A 125 2.29 -44.57 -13.88
C ILE A 125 1.15 -45.59 -14.01
N HIS A 126 -0.09 -45.13 -14.22
CA HIS A 126 -1.23 -46.02 -14.43
C HIS A 126 -1.13 -46.80 -15.75
N PHE A 127 -0.65 -46.17 -16.83
CA PHE A 127 -0.44 -46.84 -18.10
C PHE A 127 0.66 -47.91 -18.00
N SER A 128 1.78 -47.61 -17.34
CA SER A 128 2.88 -48.57 -17.13
C SER A 128 2.48 -49.78 -16.28
N LEU A 129 1.63 -49.61 -15.26
CA LEU A 129 1.09 -50.74 -14.48
C LEU A 129 0.18 -51.63 -15.32
N LEU A 130 -0.62 -51.06 -16.22
CA LEU A 130 -1.54 -51.80 -17.09
C LEU A 130 -0.78 -52.66 -18.11
N VAL A 131 0.25 -52.12 -18.78
CA VAL A 131 1.08 -52.93 -19.68
C VAL A 131 1.93 -53.96 -18.93
N GLY A 132 2.39 -53.66 -17.71
CA GLY A 132 3.10 -54.63 -16.87
C GLY A 132 2.24 -55.86 -16.52
N THR A 133 0.96 -55.67 -16.22
CA THR A 133 0.03 -56.80 -15.97
C THR A 133 -0.32 -57.60 -17.22
N ILE A 134 -0.31 -56.97 -18.40
CA ILE A 134 -0.57 -57.67 -19.66
C ILE A 134 0.59 -58.60 -20.01
N VAL A 135 1.85 -58.17 -19.86
CA VAL A 135 3.02 -59.02 -20.20
C VAL A 135 3.13 -60.26 -19.31
N VAL A 136 2.74 -60.18 -18.03
CA VAL A 136 2.74 -61.32 -17.10
C VAL A 136 1.67 -62.37 -17.44
N SER A 137 0.64 -62.01 -18.23
CA SER A 137 -0.45 -62.94 -18.58
C SER A 137 -0.18 -63.74 -19.86
N TYR A 138 0.90 -63.45 -20.60
CA TYR A 138 1.22 -64.08 -21.90
C TYR A 138 2.58 -64.82 -21.93
N THR A 139 3.19 -65.08 -20.77
CA THR A 139 4.34 -65.99 -20.60
C THR A 139 3.97 -67.12 -19.66
#